data_AF-A0A7Z9TCB4-F1
#
_entry.id   AF-A0A7Z9TCB4-F1
#
_cell.length_a   1.000
_cell.length_b   1.000
_cell.length_c   1.000
_cell.angle_alpha   90.00
_cell.angle_beta   90.00
_cell.angle_gamma   90.00
#
_symmetry.space_group_name_H-M   'P 1'
#
loop_
_entity.id
_entity.type
_entity.pdbx_description
1 polymer ?
#
loop_
_entity_poly.entity_id
_entity_poly.type
_entity_poly.pdbx_seq_one_letter_code
_entity_poly.pdbx_strand_id
1 'polypeptide(L)'
;MNKLILIYLHVVIKLNILNNLIIRLNKMYFLRCISKRYSIWLGILLVAKVVGITAVYAKPVVFDVRSYDHGEFTRFVIDLSEKVEHKKILPLMDPYRIVIDLPGLIWQAPPERQSEKEGLIASFHHGLFNADTYRVVIDLEGPAVVKNFLMLPP
;
A
#
# COMPACT_ATOMS: atom_id res chain seq x y z
N MET A 1 11.02 23.89 21.45
CA MET A 1 11.70 22.62 21.07
C MET A 1 10.88 22.01 19.93
N ASN A 2 11.48 21.75 18.77
CA ASN A 2 10.75 21.15 17.67
C ASN A 2 10.53 19.66 17.99
N LYS A 3 9.27 19.20 18.02
CA LYS A 3 8.97 17.78 18.21
C LYS A 3 9.34 17.01 16.95
N LEU A 4 9.69 15.74 17.11
CA LEU A 4 10.08 14.88 15.99
C LEU A 4 8.87 14.10 15.49
N ILE A 5 8.81 13.88 14.19
CA ILE A 5 7.86 12.95 13.59
C ILE A 5 8.60 11.94 12.73
N LEU A 6 8.22 10.67 12.89
CA LEU A 6 8.76 9.55 12.15
C LEU A 6 7.66 8.99 11.25
N ILE A 7 7.95 8.85 9.97
CA ILE A 7 7.00 8.33 8.99
C ILE A 7 7.49 6.95 8.55
N TYR A 8 6.60 5.97 8.60
CA TYR A 8 6.91 4.59 8.25
C TYR A 8 5.94 4.07 7.21
N LEU A 9 6.50 3.42 6.19
CA LEU A 9 5.74 2.59 5.28
C LEU A 9 5.97 1.14 5.70
N HIS A 10 4.91 0.49 6.15
CA HIS A 10 4.97 -0.88 6.63
C HIS A 10 4.28 -1.81 5.63
N VAL A 11 4.99 -2.81 5.13
CA VAL A 11 4.43 -3.75 4.17
C VAL A 11 3.71 -4.86 4.94
N VAL A 12 2.39 -4.89 4.85
CA VAL A 12 1.58 -5.96 5.44
C VAL A 12 1.38 -7.04 4.38
N ILE A 13 2.15 -8.13 4.49
CA ILE A 13 1.86 -9.37 3.76
C ILE A 13 0.67 -10.06 4.45
N LYS A 14 -0.54 -9.53 4.26
CA LYS A 14 -1.74 -10.33 4.50
C LYS A 14 -1.69 -11.49 3.50
N LEU A 15 -2.01 -12.72 3.94
CA LEU A 15 -2.18 -13.93 3.11
C LEU A 15 -3.31 -13.79 2.05
N ASN A 16 -3.40 -12.66 1.35
CA ASN A 16 -4.40 -12.38 0.33
C ASN A 16 -4.12 -13.12 -0.99
N ILE A 17 -3.00 -13.85 -1.06
CA ILE A 17 -2.69 -14.74 -2.18
C ILE A 17 -3.73 -15.87 -2.26
N LEU A 18 -4.27 -16.34 -1.12
CA LEU A 18 -5.30 -17.39 -1.13
C LEU A 18 -6.67 -16.86 -1.59
N ASN A 19 -7.08 -15.66 -1.15
CA ASN A 19 -8.40 -15.11 -1.48
C ASN A 19 -8.54 -14.79 -2.98
N ASN A 20 -7.47 -14.31 -3.62
CA ASN A 20 -7.48 -14.05 -5.06
C ASN A 20 -7.40 -15.35 -5.90
N LEU A 21 -6.82 -16.43 -5.36
CA LEU A 21 -6.85 -17.75 -6.00
C LEU A 21 -8.25 -18.38 -5.96
N ILE A 22 -8.98 -18.25 -4.85
CA ILE A 22 -10.31 -18.83 -4.65
C ILE A 22 -11.34 -18.20 -5.61
N ILE A 23 -11.25 -16.89 -5.87
CA ILE A 23 -12.12 -16.18 -6.83
C ILE A 23 -11.81 -16.59 -8.29
N ARG A 24 -10.54 -16.92 -8.60
CA ARG A 24 -10.13 -17.37 -9.95
C ARG A 24 -10.39 -18.85 -10.21
N LEU A 25 -10.33 -19.71 -9.20
CA LEU A 25 -10.58 -21.14 -9.34
C LEU A 25 -12.07 -21.48 -9.56
N ASN A 26 -12.99 -20.62 -9.12
CA ASN A 26 -14.42 -20.87 -9.26
C ASN A 26 -14.98 -20.64 -10.69
N LYS A 27 -14.14 -20.23 -11.64
CA LYS A 27 -14.53 -19.94 -13.03
C LYS A 27 -13.89 -20.86 -14.08
N MET A 28 -13.19 -21.92 -13.68
CA MET A 28 -12.54 -22.83 -14.61
C MET A 28 -13.21 -24.21 -14.63
N TYR A 29 -14.30 -24.22 -15.40
CA TYR A 29 -15.02 -25.34 -15.97
C TYR A 29 -14.28 -26.69 -15.98
N PHE A 30 -14.88 -27.60 -15.22
CA PHE A 30 -15.18 -28.99 -15.57
C PHE A 30 -15.03 -29.31 -17.07
N LEU A 31 -13.93 -29.98 -17.46
CA LEU A 31 -13.83 -30.62 -18.77
C LEU A 31 -13.39 -32.07 -18.64
N ARG A 32 -14.40 -32.91 -18.83
CA ARG A 32 -14.41 -34.35 -19.09
C ARG A 32 -13.79 -34.66 -20.45
N CYS A 33 -12.83 -35.58 -20.51
CA CYS A 33 -12.74 -36.72 -21.46
C CYS A 33 -11.34 -37.36 -21.42
N ILE A 34 -11.25 -38.53 -20.79
CA ILE A 34 -10.09 -39.42 -20.81
C ILE A 34 -10.23 -40.32 -22.04
N SER A 35 -9.55 -40.03 -23.15
CA SER A 35 -9.17 -41.03 -24.18
C SER A 35 -8.36 -40.43 -25.35
N LYS A 36 -7.03 -40.32 -25.20
CA LYS A 36 -6.00 -40.58 -26.25
C LYS A 36 -4.61 -40.17 -25.73
N ARG A 37 -3.89 -41.15 -25.18
CA ARG A 37 -2.70 -41.02 -24.31
C ARG A 37 -1.45 -40.36 -24.93
N TYR A 38 -1.40 -40.04 -26.22
CA TYR A 38 -0.19 -39.46 -26.85
C TYR A 38 -0.38 -38.05 -27.46
N SER A 39 -1.61 -37.59 -27.67
CA SER A 39 -1.90 -36.23 -28.16
C SER A 39 -1.99 -35.20 -27.03
N ILE A 40 -2.27 -35.67 -25.80
CA ILE A 40 -2.48 -34.83 -24.62
C ILE A 40 -1.15 -34.23 -24.12
N TRP A 41 -0.05 -34.99 -24.19
CA TRP A 41 1.27 -34.51 -23.77
C TRP A 41 1.85 -33.41 -24.67
N LEU A 42 1.59 -33.46 -25.98
CA LEU A 42 2.03 -32.42 -26.93
C LEU A 42 1.21 -31.12 -26.79
N GLY A 43 -0.09 -31.24 -26.47
CA GLY A 43 -0.95 -30.10 -26.16
C GLY A 43 -0.58 -29.42 -24.84
N ILE A 44 -0.21 -30.19 -23.81
CA ILE A 44 0.23 -29.66 -22.51
C ILE A 44 1.54 -28.88 -22.64
N LEU A 45 2.47 -29.31 -23.50
CA LEU A 45 3.73 -28.61 -23.72
C LEU A 45 3.55 -27.26 -24.46
N LEU A 46 2.53 -27.17 -25.34
CA LEU A 46 2.19 -25.94 -26.06
C LEU A 46 1.44 -24.92 -25.18
N VAL A 47 0.55 -25.39 -24.28
CA VAL A 47 -0.15 -24.50 -23.33
C VAL A 47 0.83 -23.95 -22.28
N ALA A 48 1.85 -24.72 -21.88
CA ALA A 48 2.86 -24.27 -20.91
C ALA A 48 3.71 -23.08 -21.41
N LYS A 49 3.85 -22.85 -22.72
CA LYS A 49 4.55 -21.67 -23.26
C LYS A 49 3.69 -20.41 -23.35
N VAL A 50 2.37 -20.54 -23.40
CA VAL A 50 1.44 -19.39 -23.54
C VAL A 50 1.04 -18.82 -22.17
N VAL A 51 1.20 -19.58 -21.08
CA VAL A 51 1.10 -19.06 -19.71
C VAL A 51 2.41 -18.33 -19.33
N GLY A 52 2.89 -17.47 -20.23
CA GLY A 52 3.91 -16.48 -19.93
C GLY A 52 3.27 -15.43 -19.02
N ILE A 53 3.49 -15.61 -17.72
CA ILE A 53 3.37 -14.69 -16.59
C ILE A 53 3.05 -13.25 -17.03
N THR A 54 1.78 -12.93 -17.28
CA THR A 54 1.33 -11.55 -17.15
C THR A 54 1.22 -11.31 -15.64
N ALA A 55 2.32 -10.91 -15.03
CA ALA A 55 2.28 -10.28 -13.73
C ALA A 55 1.48 -8.98 -13.94
N VAL A 56 0.17 -9.06 -13.69
CA VAL A 56 -0.67 -7.87 -13.61
C VAL A 56 -0.07 -7.07 -12.44
N TYR A 57 0.62 -5.99 -12.75
CA TYR A 57 1.08 -5.02 -11.75
C TYR A 57 -0.18 -4.47 -11.09
N ALA A 58 -0.56 -5.04 -9.96
CA ALA A 58 -1.61 -4.47 -9.14
C ALA A 58 -1.09 -3.13 -8.62
N LYS A 59 -1.96 -2.12 -8.56
CA LYS A 59 -1.60 -0.89 -7.85
C LYS A 59 -1.42 -1.22 -6.36
N PRO A 60 -0.42 -0.62 -5.67
CA PRO A 60 -0.27 -0.79 -4.24
C PRO A 60 -1.57 -0.40 -3.51
N VAL A 61 -1.90 -1.13 -2.45
CA VAL A 61 -3.09 -0.90 -1.64
C VAL A 61 -2.70 -0.47 -0.24
N VAL A 62 -3.27 0.63 0.24
CA VAL A 62 -3.20 1.05 1.65
C VAL A 62 -4.34 0.39 2.41
N PHE A 63 -4.02 -0.49 3.36
CA PHE A 63 -5.00 -1.20 4.18
C PHE A 63 -5.38 -0.46 5.45
N ASP A 64 -4.41 0.23 6.04
CA ASP A 64 -4.60 0.89 7.32
C ASP A 64 -3.60 2.04 7.50
N VAL A 65 -3.92 2.96 8.40
CA VAL A 65 -3.02 4.06 8.80
C VAL A 65 -3.07 4.21 10.31
N ARG A 66 -1.92 4.07 10.96
CA ARG A 66 -1.78 4.06 12.41
C ARG A 66 -0.88 5.20 12.87
N SER A 67 -1.24 5.81 13.98
CA SER A 67 -0.43 6.83 14.64
C SER A 67 -0.10 6.36 16.06
N TYR A 68 1.08 6.70 16.56
CA TYR A 68 1.49 6.40 17.93
C TYR A 68 2.28 7.57 18.52
N ASP A 69 1.88 8.08 19.68
CA ASP A 69 2.68 9.02 20.45
C ASP A 69 3.68 8.30 21.36
N HIS A 70 4.96 8.62 21.21
CA HIS A 70 6.03 8.15 22.10
C HIS A 70 6.55 9.26 23.03
N GLY A 71 5.87 10.41 23.09
CA GLY A 71 6.23 11.57 23.93
C GLY A 71 7.33 12.43 23.31
N GLU A 72 8.47 11.83 22.98
CA GLU A 72 9.58 12.52 22.30
C GLU A 72 9.34 12.69 20.79
N PHE A 73 8.64 11.72 20.19
CA PHE A 73 8.31 11.71 18.78
C PHE A 73 6.95 11.08 18.54
N THR A 74 6.29 11.50 17.46
CA THR A 74 5.07 10.85 16.97
C THR A 74 5.42 9.98 15.78
N ARG A 75 4.90 8.75 15.76
CA ARG A 75 5.09 7.80 14.66
C ARG A 75 3.82 7.74 13.82
N PHE A 76 3.96 7.96 12.52
CA PHE A 76 2.91 7.76 11.53
C PHE A 76 3.24 6.54 10.67
N VAL A 77 2.34 5.57 10.58
CA VAL A 77 2.55 4.30 9.89
C VAL A 77 1.46 4.10 8.84
N ILE A 78 1.85 3.85 7.60
CA ILE A 78 0.94 3.45 6.52
C ILE A 78 1.17 1.98 6.22
N ASP A 79 0.12 1.15 6.37
CA ASP A 79 0.15 -0.27 6.07
C ASP A 79 -0.19 -0.50 4.58
N LEU A 80 0.80 -0.99 3.83
CA LEU A 80 0.74 -1.17 2.37
C LEU A 80 0.79 -2.65 1.97
N SER A 81 0.22 -2.98 0.80
CA SER A 81 0.31 -4.31 0.21
C SER A 81 1.70 -4.68 -0.31
N GLU A 82 2.50 -3.69 -0.67
CA GLU A 82 3.83 -3.87 -1.24
C GLU A 82 4.72 -2.66 -0.96
N LYS A 83 6.01 -2.80 -1.25
CA LYS A 83 7.00 -1.75 -1.07
C LYS A 83 6.76 -0.61 -2.07
N VAL A 84 6.66 0.62 -1.57
CA VAL A 84 6.38 1.80 -2.40
C VAL A 84 7.35 2.95 -2.13
N GLU A 85 8.18 3.30 -3.10
CA GLU A 85 9.09 4.44 -2.96
C GLU A 85 8.32 5.76 -3.05
N HIS A 86 8.59 6.67 -2.10
CA HIS A 86 7.98 8.00 -2.11
C HIS A 86 8.64 8.88 -3.17
N LYS A 87 7.86 9.74 -3.81
CA LYS A 87 8.32 10.71 -4.80
C LYS A 87 8.87 11.97 -4.14
N LYS A 88 8.19 12.46 -3.10
CA LYS A 88 8.54 13.73 -2.45
C LYS A 88 8.03 13.79 -1.01
N ILE A 89 8.78 14.45 -0.14
CA ILE A 89 8.34 14.84 1.20
C ILE A 89 8.59 16.33 1.37
N LEU A 90 7.56 17.07 1.77
CA LEU A 90 7.63 18.52 1.96
C LEU A 90 7.01 18.92 3.30
N PRO A 91 7.79 19.45 4.24
CA PRO A 91 7.23 20.17 5.37
C PRO A 91 6.74 21.54 4.90
N LEU A 92 5.54 21.93 5.32
CA LEU A 92 4.97 23.25 5.13
C LEU A 92 4.74 23.90 6.50
N MET A 93 4.96 25.21 6.55
CA MET A 93 4.65 26.05 7.69
C MET A 93 3.43 26.90 7.35
N ASP A 94 2.64 27.26 8.37
CA ASP A 94 1.45 28.11 8.25
C ASP A 94 0.36 27.58 7.28
N PRO A 95 -0.44 26.56 7.68
CA PRO A 95 -0.37 25.77 8.92
C PRO A 95 0.70 24.67 8.86
N TYR A 96 1.10 24.13 10.02
CA TYR A 96 2.11 23.07 10.10
C TYR A 96 1.61 21.78 9.45
N ARG A 97 2.23 21.41 8.33
CA ARG A 97 1.85 20.22 7.56
C ARG A 97 3.04 19.45 7.05
N ILE A 98 2.87 18.16 6.85
CA ILE A 98 3.82 17.33 6.09
C ILE A 98 3.10 16.71 4.92
N VAL A 99 3.61 16.97 3.72
CA VAL A 99 3.10 16.41 2.47
C VAL A 99 4.00 15.25 2.05
N ILE A 100 3.38 14.11 1.74
CA ILE A 100 4.04 12.90 1.22
C ILE A 100 3.41 12.58 -0.13
N ASP A 101 4.23 12.59 -1.18
CA ASP A 101 3.84 12.18 -2.52
C ASP A 101 4.26 10.72 -2.74
N LEU A 102 3.28 9.86 -3.03
CA LEU A 102 3.41 8.44 -3.36
C LEU A 102 3.03 8.21 -4.83
N PRO A 103 3.48 7.11 -5.47
CA PRO A 103 2.94 6.70 -6.77
C PRO A 103 1.45 6.35 -6.67
N GLY A 104 0.79 6.25 -7.82
CA GLY A 104 -0.63 5.91 -7.91
C GLY A 104 -0.96 4.60 -7.18
N LEU A 105 -1.70 4.72 -6.08
CA LEU A 105 -2.11 3.62 -5.21
C LEU A 105 -3.63 3.61 -5.00
N ILE A 106 -4.14 2.55 -4.39
CA ILE A 106 -5.54 2.39 -4.00
C ILE A 106 -5.63 2.55 -2.48
N TRP A 107 -6.55 3.38 -2.01
CA TRP A 107 -6.75 3.61 -0.58
C TRP A 107 -7.96 2.83 -0.07
N GLN A 108 -7.73 1.93 0.88
CA GLN A 108 -8.76 1.10 1.53
C GLN A 108 -8.77 1.26 3.05
N ALA A 109 -7.92 2.11 3.62
CA ALA A 109 -7.93 2.34 5.06
C ALA A 109 -9.25 3.01 5.50
N PRO A 110 -9.76 2.68 6.71
CA PRO A 110 -11.00 3.24 7.22
C PRO A 110 -10.95 4.77 7.26
N PRO A 111 -12.03 5.47 6.85
CA PRO A 111 -12.05 6.93 6.81
C PRO A 111 -11.90 7.57 8.20
N GLU A 112 -12.29 6.87 9.26
CA GLU A 112 -12.19 7.32 10.65
C GLU A 112 -10.75 7.65 11.05
N ARG A 113 -9.75 6.98 10.45
CA ARG A 113 -8.33 7.23 10.70
C ARG A 113 -7.92 8.66 10.36
N GLN A 114 -8.57 9.30 9.37
CA GLN A 114 -8.22 10.65 8.92
C GLN A 114 -8.37 11.71 10.02
N SER A 115 -9.31 11.51 10.95
CA SER A 115 -9.63 12.46 12.03
C SER A 115 -9.12 12.01 13.40
N GLU A 116 -8.36 10.90 13.44
CA GLU A 116 -7.79 10.38 14.68
C GLU A 116 -6.60 11.25 15.11
N LYS A 117 -6.78 11.97 16.22
CA LYS A 117 -5.74 12.77 16.84
C LYS A 117 -4.82 11.89 17.66
N GLU A 118 -3.52 12.02 17.44
CA GLU A 118 -2.52 11.26 18.17
C GLU A 118 -1.18 12.01 18.20
N GLY A 119 -0.69 12.31 19.41
CA GLY A 119 0.56 13.04 19.62
C GLY A 119 0.58 14.40 18.91
N LEU A 120 1.48 14.56 17.95
CA LEU A 120 1.63 15.79 17.16
C LEU A 120 0.66 15.88 15.96
N ILE A 121 -0.01 14.78 15.61
CA ILE A 121 -0.85 14.67 14.41
C ILE A 121 -2.28 15.09 14.79
N ALA A 122 -2.76 16.14 14.13
CA ALA A 122 -4.12 16.66 14.31
C ALA A 122 -5.12 15.91 13.42
N SER A 123 -4.73 15.66 12.17
CA SER A 123 -5.52 14.97 11.16
C SER A 123 -4.62 14.60 9.99
N PHE A 124 -5.12 13.81 9.05
CA PHE A 124 -4.50 13.69 7.74
C PHE A 124 -5.54 13.62 6.63
N HIS A 125 -5.15 14.12 5.47
CA HIS A 125 -5.89 14.07 4.22
C HIS A 125 -5.15 13.23 3.20
N HIS A 126 -5.89 12.67 2.25
CA HIS A 126 -5.29 11.96 1.15
C HIS A 126 -6.11 12.08 -0.12
N GLY A 127 -5.44 11.91 -1.26
CA GLY A 127 -6.12 11.84 -2.54
C GLY A 127 -5.16 11.82 -3.71
N LEU A 128 -5.72 11.61 -4.90
CA LEU A 128 -4.97 11.75 -6.15
C LEU A 128 -4.64 13.23 -6.37
N PHE A 129 -3.36 13.56 -6.39
CA PHE A 129 -2.89 14.91 -6.74
C PHE A 129 -2.84 15.09 -8.26
N ASN A 130 -2.46 14.03 -8.98
CA ASN A 130 -2.55 13.93 -10.44
C ASN A 130 -2.68 12.44 -10.85
N ALA A 131 -2.63 12.15 -12.15
CA ALA A 131 -2.83 10.79 -12.67
C ALA A 131 -1.84 9.74 -12.11
N ASP A 132 -0.66 10.15 -11.66
CA ASP A 132 0.42 9.26 -11.22
C ASP A 132 0.89 9.52 -9.78
N THR A 133 0.43 10.59 -9.15
CA THR A 133 0.84 10.98 -7.80
C THR A 133 -0.36 10.95 -6.86
N TYR A 134 -0.25 10.11 -5.84
CA TYR A 134 -1.15 10.06 -4.70
C TYR A 134 -0.53 10.83 -3.54
N ARG A 135 -1.24 11.83 -3.01
CA ARG A 135 -0.72 12.72 -1.97
C ARG A 135 -1.37 12.42 -0.64
N VAL A 136 -0.56 12.33 0.40
CA VAL A 136 -0.98 12.30 1.81
C VAL A 136 -0.51 13.59 2.46
N VAL A 137 -1.39 14.31 3.14
CA VAL A 137 -1.09 15.54 3.85
C VAL A 137 -1.41 15.32 5.32
N ILE A 138 -0.39 15.41 6.18
CA ILE A 138 -0.53 15.26 7.63
C ILE A 138 -0.59 16.66 8.22
N ASP A 139 -1.70 17.00 8.87
CA ASP A 139 -1.84 18.25 9.63
C ASP A 139 -1.28 18.04 11.04
N LEU A 140 -0.49 19.00 11.51
CA LEU A 140 0.23 18.93 12.77
C LEU A 140 -0.25 20.01 13.74
N GLU A 141 -0.27 19.70 15.03
CA GLU A 141 -0.58 20.69 16.08
C GLU A 141 0.59 21.66 16.35
N GLY A 142 1.77 21.41 15.81
CA GLY A 142 2.94 22.26 15.99
C GLY A 142 4.09 21.96 15.02
N PRO A 143 5.17 22.75 15.07
CA PRO A 143 6.33 22.58 14.19
C PRO A 143 7.01 21.22 14.46
N ALA A 144 7.27 20.49 13.37
CA ALA A 144 7.89 19.17 13.41
C ALA A 144 9.07 19.05 12.45
N VAL A 145 10.02 18.20 12.80
CA VAL A 145 11.08 17.76 11.89
C VAL A 145 10.88 16.29 11.56
N VAL A 146 10.84 15.99 10.25
CA VAL A 146 10.80 14.61 9.75
C VAL A 146 12.18 13.99 9.92
N LYS A 147 12.31 13.01 10.83
CA LYS A 147 13.62 12.42 11.16
C LYS A 147 13.94 11.14 10.41
N ASN A 148 12.95 10.24 10.25
CA ASN A 148 13.14 9.01 9.51
C ASN A 148 11.92 8.74 8.61
N PHE A 149 12.21 8.41 7.35
CA PHE A 149 11.30 7.71 6.46
C PHE A 149 11.84 6.31 6.22
N LEU A 150 11.38 5.35 7.01
CA LEU A 150 11.87 3.98 6.97
C LEU A 150 10.79 3.06 6.44
N MET A 151 11.14 2.25 5.46
CA MET A 151 10.37 1.06 5.13
C MET A 151 10.72 -0.03 6.11
N LEU A 152 9.73 -0.52 6.84
CA LEU A 152 9.92 -1.69 7.66
C LEU A 152 9.78 -2.91 6.74
N PRO A 153 10.78 -3.82 6.72
CA PRO A 153 10.59 -5.10 6.07
C PRO A 153 9.43 -5.86 6.77
N PRO A 154 8.71 -6.70 6.01
CA PRO A 154 7.64 -7.53 6.54
C PRO A 154 8.13 -8.59 7.53
#